data_AF-A0A3R6VLE5-F1
#
_entry.id   AF-A0A3R6VLE5-F1
#
_cell.length_a   1.000
_cell.length_b   1.000
_cell.length_c   1.000
_cell.angle_alpha   90.00
_cell.angle_beta   90.00
_cell.angle_gamma   90.00
#
_symmetry.space_group_name_H-M   'P 1'
#
loop_
_entity.id
_entity.type
_entity.pdbx_description
1 polymer ?
#
loop_
_entity_poly.entity_id
_entity_poly.type
_entity_poly.pdbx_seq_one_letter_code
_entity_poly.pdbx_strand_id
1 'polypeptide(L)'
;MKKSSKLYTVILGLLFIVLCLFEANSMIFMVYANFSPILAVLRAIIVLLAIYVFSRSPILYKNTLLKCFLFWTIYCWIFCLIGLGGEEKSAVFRIVIFEAVYFVVFYSTLMSEKSNVIIELGITSLLLIACYYLLQNSLYVEFLFGREFTITNLVFWPLCCVPGIFLIRNNVWRYLLLFIAIIACIFGMKRSALISIFLIIFVFLIHEFIGKNKPFKTKFILLIAGGIGVYVIQHYFSDFIELNLDRISAIESDRGSGRDHVWKDSLNAIENGNILEIIFGSGVDSTWARAHHTTSHNDFLTLFIEFGLVGVILYFIFWIHIIKLYLFTRKRTPEYVMSVIASIVILLVVGSVGDLFTSYAYFPFITAVLGYVDAKCISLRRNYLCKN
;
A
#
# COMPACT_ATOMS: atom_id res chain seq x y z
N MET A 1 -6.02 -9.14 -30.68
CA MET A 1 -6.29 -10.18 -29.65
C MET A 1 -7.79 -10.25 -29.41
N LYS A 2 -8.48 -11.34 -29.76
CA LYS A 2 -9.87 -11.57 -29.33
C LYS A 2 -9.85 -11.58 -27.80
N LYS A 3 -10.51 -10.61 -27.15
CA LYS A 3 -10.67 -10.58 -25.69
C LYS A 3 -11.33 -11.89 -25.26
N SER A 4 -10.60 -12.79 -24.59
CA SER A 4 -11.25 -13.83 -23.77
C SER A 4 -11.77 -13.16 -22.49
N SER A 5 -12.80 -12.30 -22.64
CA SER A 5 -13.20 -11.36 -21.60
C SER A 5 -13.65 -12.08 -20.32
N LYS A 6 -14.27 -13.26 -20.45
CA LYS A 6 -14.77 -14.05 -19.31
C LYS A 6 -13.64 -14.61 -18.44
N LEU A 7 -12.60 -15.21 -19.03
CA LEU A 7 -11.51 -15.83 -18.26
C LEU A 7 -10.78 -14.81 -17.37
N TYR A 8 -10.39 -13.66 -17.94
CA TYR A 8 -9.68 -12.63 -17.17
C TYR A 8 -10.56 -11.91 -16.15
N THR A 9 -11.89 -11.92 -16.36
CA THR A 9 -12.85 -11.50 -15.33
C THR A 9 -12.82 -12.47 -14.14
N VAL A 10 -12.81 -13.78 -14.40
CA VAL A 10 -12.73 -14.82 -13.36
C VAL A 10 -11.39 -14.74 -12.62
N ILE A 11 -10.27 -14.60 -13.34
CA ILE A 11 -8.93 -14.46 -12.74
C ILE A 11 -8.86 -13.25 -11.82
N LEU A 12 -9.38 -12.09 -12.25
CA LEU A 12 -9.39 -10.89 -11.43
C LEU A 12 -10.28 -11.06 -10.18
N GLY A 13 -11.44 -11.70 -10.32
CA GLY A 13 -12.31 -12.01 -9.19
C GLY A 13 -11.65 -12.96 -8.20
N LEU A 14 -11.02 -14.03 -8.69
CA LEU A 14 -10.26 -14.98 -7.87
C LEU A 14 -9.10 -14.30 -7.14
N LEU A 15 -8.37 -13.39 -7.80
CA LEU A 15 -7.32 -12.61 -7.15
C LEU A 15 -7.86 -11.84 -5.94
N PHE A 16 -8.97 -11.12 -6.08
CA PHE A 16 -9.54 -10.36 -4.95
C PHE A 16 -10.07 -11.26 -3.84
N ILE A 17 -10.65 -12.42 -4.17
CA ILE A 17 -11.03 -13.41 -3.15
C ILE A 17 -9.79 -13.86 -2.36
N VAL A 18 -8.70 -14.20 -3.06
CA VAL A 18 -7.44 -14.62 -2.43
C VAL A 18 -6.82 -13.49 -1.62
N LEU A 19 -6.89 -12.23 -2.08
CA LEU A 19 -6.43 -11.06 -1.32
C LEU A 19 -7.25 -10.84 -0.05
N CYS A 20 -8.57 -10.98 -0.10
CA CYS A 20 -9.43 -10.90 1.10
C CYS A 20 -9.09 -11.99 2.12
N LEU A 21 -8.86 -13.22 1.65
CA LEU A 21 -8.43 -14.33 2.52
C LEU A 21 -7.04 -14.07 3.10
N PHE A 22 -6.13 -13.53 2.29
CA PHE A 22 -4.76 -13.20 2.69
C PHE A 22 -4.76 -12.10 3.75
N GLU A 23 -5.57 -11.06 3.57
CA GLU A 23 -5.75 -9.98 4.53
C GLU A 23 -6.31 -10.51 5.86
N ALA A 24 -7.43 -11.24 5.82
CA ALA A 24 -8.04 -11.79 7.02
C ALA A 24 -7.05 -12.65 7.81
N ASN A 25 -6.31 -13.53 7.14
CA ASN A 25 -5.29 -14.36 7.79
C ASN A 25 -4.10 -13.55 8.32
N SER A 26 -3.66 -12.52 7.58
CA SER A 26 -2.54 -11.66 8.01
C SER A 26 -2.92 -10.87 9.27
N MET A 27 -4.16 -10.38 9.34
CA MET A 27 -4.66 -9.65 10.50
C MET A 27 -4.93 -10.55 11.69
N ILE A 28 -5.53 -11.74 11.51
CA ILE A 28 -5.61 -12.76 12.56
C ILE A 28 -4.21 -13.06 13.11
N PHE A 29 -3.21 -13.26 12.24
CA PHE A 29 -1.86 -13.56 12.69
C PHE A 29 -1.27 -12.46 13.56
N MET A 30 -1.41 -11.19 13.19
CA MET A 30 -0.93 -10.09 14.04
C MET A 30 -1.72 -9.95 15.35
N VAL A 31 -2.99 -10.35 15.37
CA VAL A 31 -3.80 -10.32 16.59
C VAL A 31 -3.45 -11.48 17.54
N TYR A 32 -3.14 -12.66 17.00
CA TYR A 32 -3.00 -13.90 17.79
C TYR A 32 -1.61 -14.57 17.74
N ALA A 33 -0.62 -13.96 17.07
CA ALA A 33 0.79 -14.36 17.01
C ALA A 33 1.11 -15.82 16.57
N ASN A 34 0.26 -16.46 15.74
CA ASN A 34 0.42 -17.88 15.34
C ASN A 34 0.91 -18.12 13.90
N PHE A 35 2.06 -18.77 13.70
CA PHE A 35 2.58 -19.11 12.36
C PHE A 35 1.50 -19.78 11.47
N SER A 36 1.27 -19.24 10.27
CA SER A 36 0.17 -19.68 9.39
C SER A 36 0.69 -20.18 8.03
N PRO A 37 0.76 -21.51 7.83
CA PRO A 37 1.02 -22.12 6.52
C PRO A 37 0.05 -21.66 5.43
N ILE A 38 -1.16 -21.24 5.82
CA ILE A 38 -2.20 -20.73 4.91
C ILE A 38 -1.70 -19.47 4.18
N LEU A 39 -0.97 -18.58 4.84
CA LEU A 39 -0.43 -17.38 4.21
C LEU A 39 0.55 -17.70 3.08
N ALA A 40 1.40 -18.71 3.26
CA ALA A 40 2.31 -19.17 2.21
C ALA A 40 1.54 -19.72 0.99
N VAL A 41 0.48 -20.50 1.23
CA VAL A 41 -0.38 -21.03 0.16
C VAL A 41 -1.09 -19.89 -0.60
N LEU A 42 -1.65 -18.92 0.10
CA LEU A 42 -2.35 -17.78 -0.53
C LEU A 42 -1.39 -16.93 -1.38
N ARG A 43 -0.17 -16.67 -0.87
CA ARG A 43 0.88 -15.98 -1.65
C ARG A 43 1.27 -16.78 -2.90
N ALA A 44 1.46 -18.09 -2.75
CA ALA A 44 1.78 -18.96 -3.88
C ALA A 44 0.68 -18.94 -4.96
N ILE A 45 -0.61 -18.95 -4.56
CA ILE A 45 -1.73 -18.82 -5.52
C ILE A 45 -1.64 -17.50 -6.29
N ILE A 46 -1.39 -16.36 -5.62
CA ILE A 46 -1.24 -15.06 -6.27
C ILE A 46 -0.10 -15.08 -7.30
N VAL A 47 1.06 -15.65 -6.92
CA VAL A 47 2.22 -15.77 -7.82
C VAL A 47 1.92 -16.70 -9.01
N LEU A 48 1.23 -17.82 -8.78
CA LEU A 48 0.82 -18.73 -9.86
C LEU A 48 -0.16 -18.05 -10.83
N LEU A 49 -1.09 -17.23 -10.33
CA LEU A 49 -1.95 -16.41 -11.19
C LEU A 49 -1.13 -15.43 -12.03
N ALA A 50 -0.12 -14.78 -11.43
CA ALA A 50 0.78 -13.89 -12.16
C ALA A 50 1.56 -14.63 -13.25
N ILE A 51 2.14 -15.79 -12.95
CA ILE A 51 2.84 -16.65 -13.93
C ILE A 51 1.90 -17.07 -15.06
N TYR A 52 0.69 -17.49 -14.73
CA TYR A 52 -0.32 -17.87 -15.73
C TYR A 52 -0.62 -16.71 -16.67
N VAL A 53 -0.94 -15.53 -16.12
CA VAL A 53 -1.21 -14.32 -16.89
C VAL A 53 0.01 -13.91 -17.73
N PHE A 54 1.21 -14.13 -17.20
CA PHE A 54 2.48 -13.76 -17.81
C PHE A 54 2.73 -14.57 -19.06
N SER A 55 2.55 -15.89 -18.96
CA SER A 55 2.69 -16.83 -20.07
C SER A 55 1.78 -16.50 -21.28
N ARG A 56 0.73 -15.70 -21.06
CA ARG A 56 -0.27 -15.32 -22.08
C ARG A 56 -0.17 -13.87 -22.52
N SER A 57 0.80 -13.08 -22.02
CA SER A 57 0.87 -11.64 -22.24
C SER A 57 2.00 -11.23 -23.21
N PRO A 58 1.68 -10.84 -24.46
CA PRO A 58 2.69 -10.30 -25.38
C PRO A 58 3.10 -8.85 -25.06
N ILE A 59 2.51 -8.23 -24.03
CA ILE A 59 2.60 -6.78 -23.75
C ILE A 59 3.81 -6.45 -22.85
N LEU A 60 4.36 -7.45 -22.16
CA LEU A 60 5.49 -7.31 -21.22
C LEU A 60 6.69 -6.58 -21.82
N TYR A 61 7.02 -6.84 -23.08
CA TYR A 61 8.19 -6.25 -23.73
C TYR A 61 8.08 -4.72 -23.93
N LYS A 62 6.89 -4.13 -23.75
CA LYS A 62 6.64 -2.71 -24.01
C LYS A 62 6.52 -1.84 -22.75
N ASN A 63 6.33 -2.41 -21.56
CA ASN A 63 6.19 -1.63 -20.31
C ASN A 63 7.45 -1.76 -19.45
N THR A 64 8.19 -0.66 -19.27
CA THR A 64 9.44 -0.61 -18.50
C THR A 64 9.24 -1.03 -17.05
N LEU A 65 8.14 -0.64 -16.39
CA LEU A 65 7.91 -1.00 -15.00
C LEU A 65 7.72 -2.52 -14.85
N LEU A 66 6.97 -3.14 -15.76
CA LEU A 66 6.79 -4.59 -15.76
C LEU A 66 8.10 -5.36 -15.92
N LYS A 67 9.03 -4.83 -16.74
CA LYS A 67 10.38 -5.42 -16.85
C LYS A 67 11.17 -5.28 -15.55
N CYS A 68 11.06 -4.14 -14.87
CA CYS A 68 11.73 -3.91 -13.60
C CYS A 68 11.17 -4.81 -12.49
N PHE A 69 9.84 -4.98 -12.44
CA PHE A 69 9.20 -5.92 -11.51
C PHE A 69 9.54 -7.38 -11.81
N LEU A 70 9.65 -7.77 -13.08
CA LEU A 70 10.14 -9.09 -13.44
C LEU A 70 11.59 -9.29 -13.02
N PHE A 71 12.45 -8.30 -13.27
CA PHE A 71 13.84 -8.31 -12.83
C PHE A 71 13.92 -8.43 -11.30
N TRP A 72 13.17 -7.61 -10.57
CA TRP A 72 13.08 -7.67 -9.11
C TRP A 72 12.64 -9.06 -8.63
N THR A 73 11.60 -9.62 -9.25
CA THR A 73 11.13 -10.98 -8.93
C THR A 73 12.27 -11.98 -9.08
N ILE A 74 12.95 -12.01 -10.24
CA ILE A 74 14.07 -12.92 -10.49
C ILE A 74 15.21 -12.68 -9.49
N TYR A 75 15.51 -11.42 -9.21
CA TYR A 75 16.54 -11.01 -8.26
C TYR A 75 16.29 -11.57 -6.85
N CYS A 76 15.08 -11.38 -6.32
CA CYS A 76 14.69 -11.91 -5.01
C CYS A 76 14.70 -13.44 -4.98
N TRP A 77 14.31 -14.10 -6.08
CA TRP A 77 14.40 -15.56 -6.20
C TRP A 77 15.84 -16.05 -6.13
N ILE A 78 16.77 -15.42 -6.83
CA ILE A 78 18.20 -15.76 -6.77
C ILE A 78 18.71 -15.58 -5.33
N PHE A 79 18.37 -14.46 -4.69
CA PHE A 79 18.73 -14.14 -3.30
C PHE A 79 18.26 -15.21 -2.31
N CYS A 80 17.01 -15.66 -2.44
CA CYS A 80 16.51 -16.75 -1.60
C CYS A 80 17.20 -18.09 -1.89
N LEU A 81 17.52 -18.39 -3.15
CA LEU A 81 18.19 -19.64 -3.54
C LEU A 81 19.63 -19.75 -3.02
N ILE A 82 20.35 -18.62 -2.94
CA ILE A 82 21.74 -18.59 -2.43
C ILE A 82 21.83 -18.47 -0.90
N GLY A 83 20.70 -18.59 -0.19
CA GLY A 83 20.67 -18.58 1.28
C GLY A 83 20.69 -17.18 1.92
N LEU A 84 20.55 -16.11 1.13
CA LEU A 84 20.42 -14.73 1.60
C LEU A 84 18.95 -14.30 1.75
N GLY A 85 18.02 -15.26 1.80
CA GLY A 85 16.57 -15.02 1.87
C GLY A 85 15.97 -15.00 3.28
N GLY A 86 16.79 -14.97 4.33
CA GLY A 86 16.35 -15.18 5.71
C GLY A 86 16.06 -16.65 6.04
N GLU A 87 15.68 -16.94 7.28
CA GLU A 87 15.42 -18.31 7.76
C GLU A 87 14.18 -18.96 7.13
N GLU A 88 13.24 -18.14 6.63
CA GLU A 88 11.98 -18.63 6.06
C GLU A 88 12.12 -18.89 4.55
N LYS A 89 12.18 -20.15 4.13
CA LYS A 89 12.18 -20.55 2.70
C LYS A 89 10.98 -20.02 1.89
N SER A 90 9.91 -19.60 2.57
CA SER A 90 8.72 -19.00 1.96
C SER A 90 8.85 -17.48 1.69
N ALA A 91 9.93 -16.84 2.16
CA ALA A 91 10.17 -15.40 2.07
C ALA A 91 10.09 -14.88 0.63
N VAL A 92 10.48 -15.68 -0.36
CA VAL A 92 10.40 -15.26 -1.77
C VAL A 92 8.98 -14.91 -2.20
N PHE A 93 7.98 -15.70 -1.77
CA PHE A 93 6.57 -15.47 -2.10
C PHE A 93 6.01 -14.27 -1.35
N ARG A 94 6.60 -13.94 -0.20
CA ARG A 94 6.28 -12.74 0.56
C ARG A 94 6.75 -11.50 -0.19
N ILE A 95 7.98 -11.52 -0.72
CA ILE A 95 8.57 -10.34 -1.35
C ILE A 95 7.92 -9.99 -2.68
N VAL A 96 7.60 -11.00 -3.50
CA VAL A 96 7.15 -10.79 -4.90
C VAL A 96 5.64 -10.63 -5.05
N ILE A 97 4.91 -10.55 -3.93
CA ILE A 97 3.44 -10.55 -3.93
C ILE A 97 2.86 -9.27 -4.56
N PHE A 98 3.47 -8.11 -4.34
CA PHE A 98 2.91 -6.83 -4.80
C PHE A 98 3.07 -6.67 -6.32
N GLU A 99 4.17 -7.16 -6.89
CA GLU A 99 4.43 -7.21 -8.32
C GLU A 99 3.48 -8.19 -9.00
N ALA A 100 3.26 -9.35 -8.37
CA ALA A 100 2.30 -10.34 -8.85
C ALA A 100 0.89 -9.74 -8.90
N VAL A 101 0.46 -9.04 -7.85
CA VAL A 101 -0.84 -8.35 -7.80
C VAL A 101 -0.93 -7.26 -8.86
N TYR A 102 0.07 -6.37 -8.95
CA TYR A 102 0.15 -5.36 -10.00
C TYR A 102 -0.07 -5.99 -11.38
N PHE A 103 0.68 -7.06 -11.66
CA PHE A 103 0.71 -7.69 -12.97
C PHE A 103 -0.62 -8.37 -13.33
N VAL A 104 -1.21 -9.13 -12.40
CA VAL A 104 -2.50 -9.78 -12.60
C VAL A 104 -3.60 -8.73 -12.80
N VAL A 105 -3.64 -7.66 -11.98
CA VAL A 105 -4.64 -6.61 -12.11
C VAL A 105 -4.47 -5.84 -13.42
N PHE A 106 -3.24 -5.43 -13.75
CA PHE A 106 -2.92 -4.71 -14.97
C PHE A 106 -3.42 -5.45 -16.21
N TYR A 107 -2.98 -6.71 -16.38
CA TYR A 107 -3.31 -7.45 -17.59
C TYR A 107 -4.78 -7.89 -17.62
N SER A 108 -5.33 -8.32 -16.48
CA SER A 108 -6.74 -8.72 -16.42
C SER A 108 -7.65 -7.53 -16.71
N THR A 109 -7.27 -6.31 -16.32
CA THR A 109 -8.00 -5.07 -16.64
C THR A 109 -7.94 -4.72 -18.13
N LEU A 110 -6.83 -4.99 -18.81
CA LEU A 110 -6.74 -4.81 -20.26
C LEU A 110 -7.67 -5.77 -21.03
N MET A 111 -7.90 -6.96 -20.47
CA MET A 111 -8.61 -8.05 -21.14
C MET A 111 -10.09 -8.17 -20.74
N SER A 112 -10.45 -7.75 -19.52
CA SER A 112 -11.80 -7.84 -18.96
C SER A 112 -12.58 -6.55 -19.16
N GLU A 113 -13.85 -6.68 -19.54
CA GLU A 113 -14.80 -5.55 -19.63
C GLU A 113 -15.48 -5.26 -18.29
N LYS A 114 -15.48 -6.24 -17.37
CA LYS A 114 -16.09 -6.14 -16.05
C LYS A 114 -15.09 -5.76 -14.96
N SER A 115 -13.86 -5.38 -15.33
CA SER A 115 -12.78 -5.03 -14.39
C SER A 115 -13.21 -4.00 -13.35
N ASN A 116 -14.01 -3.00 -13.76
CA ASN A 116 -14.38 -1.89 -12.89
C ASN A 116 -15.26 -2.35 -11.72
N VAL A 117 -16.21 -3.26 -11.99
CA VAL A 117 -17.11 -3.80 -10.95
C VAL A 117 -16.32 -4.70 -9.99
N ILE A 118 -15.41 -5.52 -10.52
CA ILE A 118 -14.59 -6.40 -9.67
C ILE A 118 -13.66 -5.60 -8.77
N ILE A 119 -13.03 -4.55 -9.30
CA ILE A 119 -12.15 -3.67 -8.52
C ILE A 119 -12.95 -2.96 -7.42
N GLU A 120 -14.14 -2.43 -7.75
CA GLU A 120 -15.02 -1.75 -6.79
C GLU A 120 -15.45 -2.70 -5.65
N LEU A 121 -15.92 -3.90 -5.98
CA LEU A 121 -16.28 -4.92 -4.99
C LEU A 121 -15.06 -5.37 -4.18
N GLY A 122 -13.94 -5.65 -4.83
CA GLY A 122 -12.71 -6.10 -4.20
C GLY A 122 -12.17 -5.10 -3.19
N ILE A 123 -12.01 -3.83 -3.56
CA ILE A 123 -11.55 -2.77 -2.65
C ILE A 123 -12.54 -2.55 -1.50
N THR A 124 -13.84 -2.60 -1.78
CA THR A 124 -14.87 -2.50 -0.73
C THR A 124 -14.72 -3.65 0.28
N SER A 125 -14.58 -4.89 -0.19
CA SER A 125 -14.41 -6.06 0.67
C SER A 125 -13.13 -5.99 1.49
N LEU A 126 -11.99 -5.63 0.88
CA LEU A 126 -10.72 -5.46 1.59
C LEU A 126 -10.86 -4.42 2.71
N LEU A 127 -11.40 -3.23 2.41
CA LEU A 127 -11.60 -2.18 3.42
C LEU A 127 -12.47 -2.65 4.58
N LEU A 128 -13.59 -3.34 4.30
CA LEU A 128 -14.50 -3.79 5.35
C LEU A 128 -13.86 -4.87 6.24
N ILE A 129 -13.09 -5.79 5.66
CA ILE A 129 -12.31 -6.79 6.40
C ILE A 129 -11.26 -6.10 7.27
N ALA A 130 -10.52 -5.14 6.70
CA ALA A 130 -9.52 -4.35 7.39
C ALA A 130 -10.11 -3.64 8.62
N CYS A 131 -11.24 -2.96 8.45
CA CYS A 131 -11.92 -2.26 9.52
C CYS A 131 -12.45 -3.21 10.59
N TYR A 132 -12.98 -4.37 10.20
CA TYR A 132 -13.45 -5.39 11.15
C TYR A 132 -12.32 -5.86 12.08
N TYR A 133 -11.18 -6.27 11.51
CA TYR A 133 -10.06 -6.76 12.32
C TYR A 133 -9.36 -5.67 13.11
N LEU A 134 -9.30 -4.44 12.59
CA LEU A 134 -8.82 -3.30 13.35
C LEU A 134 -9.68 -3.08 14.60
N LEU A 135 -11.01 -3.06 14.46
CA LEU A 135 -11.93 -2.90 15.58
C LEU A 135 -11.80 -4.04 16.59
N GLN A 136 -11.74 -5.29 16.12
CA GLN A 136 -11.53 -6.45 16.99
C GLN A 136 -10.23 -6.34 17.79
N ASN A 137 -9.13 -5.92 17.15
CA ASN A 137 -7.86 -5.74 17.83
C ASN A 137 -7.92 -4.61 18.86
N SER A 138 -8.51 -3.46 18.53
CA SER A 138 -8.67 -2.35 19.46
C SER A 138 -9.46 -2.76 20.70
N LEU A 139 -10.58 -3.48 20.51
CA LEU A 139 -11.40 -3.99 21.62
C LEU A 139 -10.65 -5.04 22.46
N TYR A 140 -9.92 -5.94 21.80
CA TYR A 140 -9.14 -6.98 22.48
C TYR A 140 -7.98 -6.41 23.31
N VAL A 141 -7.24 -5.45 22.75
CA VAL A 141 -6.13 -4.78 23.45
C VAL A 141 -6.65 -3.93 24.60
N GLU A 142 -7.74 -3.20 24.41
CA GLU A 142 -8.38 -2.43 25.49
C GLU A 142 -8.85 -3.36 26.63
N PHE A 143 -9.44 -4.50 26.29
CA PHE A 143 -9.88 -5.49 27.28
C PHE A 143 -8.73 -6.09 28.10
N LEU A 144 -7.59 -6.40 27.46
CA LEU A 144 -6.46 -7.06 28.14
C LEU A 144 -5.50 -6.09 28.83
N PHE A 145 -5.25 -4.93 28.24
CA PHE A 145 -4.14 -4.03 28.63
C PHE A 145 -4.62 -2.62 29.00
N GLY A 146 -5.92 -2.32 28.87
CA GLY A 146 -6.44 -0.98 29.04
C GLY A 146 -6.17 -0.05 27.84
N ARG A 147 -6.71 1.17 27.89
CA ARG A 147 -6.71 2.10 26.75
C ARG A 147 -5.35 2.64 26.31
N GLU A 148 -4.33 2.56 27.16
CA GLU A 148 -3.02 3.20 26.89
C GLU A 148 -2.19 2.46 25.81
N PHE A 149 -2.53 1.19 25.51
CA PHE A 149 -1.75 0.30 24.64
C PHE A 149 -2.36 0.04 23.25
N THR A 150 -3.44 0.73 22.85
CA THR A 150 -4.19 0.46 21.61
C THR A 150 -3.53 0.91 20.29
N ILE A 151 -2.27 1.36 20.29
CA ILE A 151 -1.60 1.76 19.04
C ILE A 151 -1.28 0.53 18.20
N THR A 152 -1.84 0.45 16.99
CA THR A 152 -1.73 -0.75 16.16
C THR A 152 -1.30 -0.44 14.72
N ASN A 153 -0.39 -1.26 14.18
CA ASN A 153 0.00 -1.18 12.76
C ASN A 153 -1.13 -1.66 11.81
N LEU A 154 -2.19 -2.28 12.35
CA LEU A 154 -3.34 -2.76 11.58
C LEU A 154 -4.04 -1.66 10.79
N VAL A 155 -3.89 -0.40 11.20
CA VAL A 155 -4.45 0.77 10.52
C VAL A 155 -3.93 0.98 9.10
N PHE A 156 -2.78 0.40 8.75
CA PHE A 156 -2.24 0.55 7.39
C PHE A 156 -3.01 -0.26 6.34
N TRP A 157 -3.73 -1.32 6.72
CA TRP A 157 -4.61 -2.07 5.82
C TRP A 157 -5.77 -1.23 5.28
N PRO A 158 -6.62 -0.61 6.13
CA PRO A 158 -7.69 0.26 5.63
C PRO A 158 -7.13 1.52 4.94
N LEU A 159 -5.99 2.06 5.40
CA LEU A 159 -5.35 3.21 4.74
C LEU A 159 -4.91 2.87 3.31
N CYS A 160 -4.29 1.71 3.08
CA CYS A 160 -3.83 1.30 1.75
C CYS A 160 -4.96 0.99 0.77
N CYS A 161 -6.20 0.85 1.26
CA CYS A 161 -7.40 0.73 0.41
C CYS A 161 -7.89 2.10 -0.12
N VAL A 162 -7.53 3.21 0.52
CA VAL A 162 -8.02 4.57 0.19
C VAL A 162 -7.81 4.98 -1.27
N PRO A 163 -6.64 4.71 -1.91
CA PRO A 163 -6.47 4.97 -3.34
C PRO A 163 -7.54 4.31 -4.22
N GLY A 164 -7.98 3.10 -3.83
CA GLY A 164 -9.01 2.34 -4.54
C GLY A 164 -10.41 2.88 -4.33
N ILE A 165 -10.69 3.53 -3.20
CA ILE A 165 -11.99 4.17 -2.92
C ILE A 165 -12.28 5.26 -3.96
N PHE A 166 -11.26 5.98 -4.43
CA PHE A 166 -11.44 6.98 -5.49
C PHE A 166 -11.79 6.39 -6.87
N LEU A 167 -11.64 5.07 -7.06
CA LEU A 167 -12.07 4.38 -8.29
C LEU A 167 -13.58 4.05 -8.30
N ILE A 168 -14.25 4.19 -7.15
CA ILE A 168 -15.66 3.85 -6.98
C ILE A 168 -16.54 4.86 -7.73
N ARG A 169 -17.43 4.33 -8.57
CA ARG A 169 -18.29 5.14 -9.45
C ARG A 169 -19.43 5.80 -8.71
N ASN A 170 -20.01 5.09 -7.74
CA ASN A 170 -21.11 5.63 -6.94
C ASN A 170 -20.55 6.62 -5.91
N ASN A 171 -20.92 7.90 -6.05
CA ASN A 171 -20.43 8.96 -5.17
C ASN A 171 -20.83 8.75 -3.71
N VAL A 172 -22.06 8.29 -3.44
CA VAL A 172 -22.54 8.04 -2.07
C VAL A 172 -21.71 6.93 -1.43
N TRP A 173 -21.52 5.83 -2.16
CA TRP A 173 -20.72 4.70 -1.69
C TRP A 173 -19.25 5.09 -1.46
N ARG A 174 -18.68 5.88 -2.37
CA ARG A 174 -17.33 6.44 -2.23
C ARG A 174 -17.18 7.28 -0.97
N TYR A 175 -18.09 8.23 -0.71
CA TYR A 175 -18.02 9.09 0.47
C TYR A 175 -18.22 8.30 1.76
N LEU A 176 -19.11 7.31 1.76
CA LEU A 176 -19.31 6.43 2.91
C LEU A 176 -18.04 5.61 3.22
N LEU A 177 -17.41 5.01 2.21
CA LEU A 177 -16.17 4.25 2.42
C LEU A 177 -15.00 5.15 2.82
N LEU A 178 -14.90 6.37 2.29
CA LEU A 178 -13.92 7.36 2.77
C LEU A 178 -14.15 7.69 4.25
N PHE A 179 -15.39 7.89 4.66
CA PHE A 179 -15.74 8.15 6.06
C PHE A 179 -15.35 6.97 6.96
N ILE A 180 -15.63 5.74 6.54
CA ILE A 180 -15.21 4.52 7.26
C ILE A 180 -13.68 4.45 7.38
N ALA A 181 -12.94 4.74 6.31
CA ALA A 181 -11.47 4.74 6.33
C ALA A 181 -10.89 5.82 7.26
N ILE A 182 -11.52 7.01 7.32
CA ILE A 182 -11.15 8.08 8.25
C ILE A 182 -11.32 7.63 9.70
N ILE A 183 -12.48 7.06 10.03
CA ILE A 183 -12.75 6.51 11.35
C ILE A 183 -11.70 5.47 11.70
N ALA A 184 -11.43 4.51 10.80
CA ALA A 184 -10.40 3.50 11.01
C ALA A 184 -9.02 4.12 11.29
N CYS A 185 -8.63 5.16 10.56
CA CYS A 185 -7.36 5.85 10.80
C CYS A 185 -7.29 6.54 12.17
N ILE A 186 -8.41 7.09 12.66
CA ILE A 186 -8.51 7.70 13.99
C ILE A 186 -8.38 6.63 15.07
N PHE A 187 -9.12 5.53 14.96
CA PHE A 187 -9.05 4.41 15.91
C PHE A 187 -7.68 3.72 15.94
N GLY A 188 -6.96 3.72 14.82
CA GLY A 188 -5.64 3.10 14.74
C GLY A 188 -4.51 3.84 15.47
N MET A 189 -4.71 5.12 15.83
CA MET A 189 -3.77 5.95 16.60
C MET A 189 -2.33 6.05 16.04
N LYS A 190 -2.09 5.71 14.77
CA LYS A 190 -0.78 5.90 14.14
C LYS A 190 -0.68 7.29 13.49
N ARG A 191 0.27 8.09 13.98
CA ARG A 191 0.58 9.44 13.46
C ARG A 191 0.75 9.47 11.93
N SER A 192 1.49 8.52 11.36
CA SER A 192 1.70 8.44 9.91
C SER A 192 0.42 8.14 9.13
N ALA A 193 -0.49 7.33 9.67
CA ALA A 193 -1.78 7.07 9.06
C ALA A 193 -2.69 8.30 9.10
N LEU A 194 -2.73 9.01 10.23
CA LEU A 194 -3.47 10.27 10.38
C LEU A 194 -2.94 11.34 9.40
N ILE A 195 -1.63 11.59 9.38
CA ILE A 195 -1.01 12.55 8.46
C ILE A 195 -1.35 12.19 7.01
N SER A 196 -1.24 10.91 6.64
CA SER A 196 -1.57 10.44 5.29
C SER A 196 -3.02 10.73 4.92
N ILE A 197 -3.99 10.33 5.76
CA ILE A 197 -5.41 10.50 5.44
C ILE A 197 -5.82 11.98 5.42
N PHE A 198 -5.28 12.80 6.32
CA PHE A 198 -5.53 14.25 6.33
C PHE A 198 -4.97 14.92 5.07
N LEU A 199 -3.74 14.61 4.66
CA LEU A 199 -3.17 15.13 3.41
C LEU A 199 -3.97 14.69 2.18
N ILE A 200 -4.41 13.42 2.13
CA ILE A 200 -5.26 12.92 1.05
C ILE A 200 -6.57 13.70 0.97
N ILE A 201 -7.24 13.89 2.10
CA ILE A 201 -8.51 14.64 2.16
C ILE A 201 -8.28 16.10 1.80
N PHE A 202 -7.23 16.73 2.32
CA PHE A 202 -6.90 18.11 2.01
C PHE A 202 -6.69 18.31 0.50
N VAL A 203 -5.89 17.45 -0.13
CA VAL A 203 -5.69 17.52 -1.59
C VAL A 203 -6.95 17.17 -2.36
N PHE A 204 -7.75 16.20 -1.89
CA PHE A 204 -9.05 15.87 -2.48
C PHE A 204 -10.01 17.05 -2.44
N LEU A 205 -10.10 17.74 -1.30
CA LEU A 205 -10.87 18.95 -1.14
C LEU A 205 -10.38 20.00 -2.11
N ILE A 206 -9.08 20.33 -2.14
CA ILE A 206 -8.51 21.29 -3.10
C ILE A 206 -8.89 20.93 -4.55
N HIS A 207 -8.77 19.66 -4.93
CA HIS A 207 -9.12 19.17 -6.26
C HIS A 207 -10.61 19.39 -6.59
N GLU A 208 -11.53 19.10 -5.65
CA GLU A 208 -12.97 19.37 -5.79
C GLU A 208 -13.31 20.87 -5.70
N PHE A 209 -12.55 21.65 -4.91
CA PHE A 209 -12.73 23.09 -4.71
C PHE A 209 -12.35 23.87 -5.99
N ILE A 210 -11.22 23.53 -6.61
CA ILE A 210 -10.75 24.10 -7.87
C ILE A 210 -11.59 23.57 -9.06
N GLY A 211 -12.26 22.43 -8.91
CA GLY A 211 -13.26 21.94 -9.84
C GLY A 211 -14.42 22.91 -10.05
N LYS A 212 -14.65 23.32 -11.30
CA LYS A 212 -15.55 24.42 -11.69
C LYS A 212 -17.05 24.21 -11.42
N ASN A 213 -17.50 23.03 -10.95
CA ASN A 213 -18.91 22.63 -11.07
C ASN A 213 -19.65 22.24 -9.76
N LYS A 214 -19.17 22.57 -8.57
CA LYS A 214 -19.96 22.38 -7.33
C LYS A 214 -20.30 23.69 -6.62
N PRO A 215 -21.54 23.86 -6.12
CA PRO A 215 -21.95 25.07 -5.43
C PRO A 215 -21.16 25.24 -4.13
N PHE A 216 -20.80 26.49 -3.82
CA PHE A 216 -20.00 26.89 -2.66
C PHE A 216 -20.54 26.33 -1.33
N LYS A 217 -21.86 26.19 -1.19
CA LYS A 217 -22.52 25.62 0.00
C LYS A 217 -22.12 24.17 0.29
N THR A 218 -22.05 23.30 -0.72
CA THR A 218 -21.62 21.90 -0.51
C THR A 218 -20.15 21.83 -0.11
N LYS A 219 -19.33 22.74 -0.65
CA LYS A 219 -17.91 22.86 -0.34
C LYS A 219 -17.67 23.36 1.09
N PHE A 220 -18.48 24.32 1.55
CA PHE A 220 -18.44 24.88 2.90
C PHE A 220 -18.96 23.89 3.95
N ILE A 221 -20.01 23.12 3.64
CA ILE A 221 -20.54 22.07 4.52
C ILE A 221 -19.52 20.95 4.73
N LEU A 222 -18.75 20.55 3.71
CA LEU A 222 -17.69 19.55 3.86
C LEU A 222 -16.52 20.06 4.71
N LEU A 223 -16.16 21.34 4.58
CA LEU A 223 -15.14 21.98 5.40
C LEU A 223 -15.58 22.08 6.86
N ILE A 224 -16.84 22.49 7.11
CA ILE A 224 -17.43 22.55 8.44
C ILE A 224 -17.61 21.15 9.02
N ALA A 225 -18.04 20.15 8.24
CA ALA A 225 -18.14 18.76 8.72
C ALA A 225 -16.75 18.19 9.07
N GLY A 226 -15.72 18.51 8.29
CA GLY A 226 -14.33 18.18 8.63
C GLY A 226 -13.86 18.88 9.90
N GLY A 227 -14.14 20.19 10.05
CA GLY A 227 -13.81 20.97 11.24
C GLY A 227 -14.58 20.53 12.50
N ILE A 228 -15.86 20.21 12.37
CA ILE A 228 -16.69 19.62 13.44
C ILE A 228 -16.21 18.22 13.77
N GLY A 229 -15.79 17.42 12.79
CA GLY A 229 -15.14 16.13 13.04
C GLY A 229 -13.87 16.27 13.87
N VAL A 230 -12.99 17.21 13.51
CA VAL A 230 -11.79 17.55 14.29
C VAL A 230 -12.15 18.07 15.69
N TYR A 231 -13.18 18.92 15.81
CA TYR A 231 -13.64 19.45 17.10
C TYR A 231 -14.30 18.40 18.00
N VAL A 232 -15.09 17.48 17.45
CA VAL A 232 -15.71 16.36 18.19
C VAL A 232 -14.64 15.36 18.65
N ILE A 233 -13.62 15.11 17.81
CA ILE A 233 -12.40 14.38 18.19
C ILE A 233 -11.64 15.16 19.27
N GLN A 234 -11.65 16.48 19.26
CA GLN A 234 -11.01 17.27 20.32
C GLN A 234 -11.77 17.24 21.64
N HIS A 235 -13.11 17.23 21.59
CA HIS A 235 -13.95 17.49 22.75
C HIS A 235 -14.45 16.22 23.46
N TYR A 236 -14.75 15.15 22.73
CA TYR A 236 -15.20 13.87 23.32
C TYR A 236 -14.07 12.87 23.57
N PHE A 237 -12.89 13.17 23.07
CA PHE A 237 -11.68 12.38 23.26
C PHE A 237 -10.59 13.24 23.92
N SER A 238 -10.95 14.16 24.83
CA SER A 238 -10.00 15.07 25.50
C SER A 238 -8.84 14.32 26.14
N ASP A 239 -9.12 13.25 26.88
CA ASP A 239 -8.11 12.43 27.57
C ASP A 239 -7.24 11.66 26.56
N PHE A 240 -7.82 11.33 25.40
CA PHE A 240 -7.15 10.66 24.29
C PHE A 240 -6.32 11.64 23.44
N ILE A 241 -6.73 12.90 23.33
CA ILE A 241 -5.94 13.99 22.77
C ILE A 241 -4.80 14.34 23.73
N GLU A 242 -5.02 14.38 25.03
CA GLU A 242 -3.99 14.63 26.04
C GLU A 242 -2.89 13.56 25.93
N LEU A 243 -3.26 12.28 25.84
CA LEU A 243 -2.32 11.18 25.61
C LEU A 243 -1.58 11.26 24.25
N ASN A 244 -2.19 11.87 23.23
CA ASN A 244 -1.54 12.13 21.94
C ASN A 244 -0.69 13.42 21.94
N LEU A 245 -1.10 14.46 22.67
CA LEU A 245 -0.38 15.71 22.85
C LEU A 245 0.85 15.50 23.73
N ASP A 246 0.75 14.67 24.77
CA ASP A 246 1.87 14.20 25.58
C ASP A 246 2.87 13.39 24.75
N ARG A 247 2.38 12.61 23.78
CA ARG A 247 3.24 11.91 22.81
C ARG A 247 3.83 12.81 21.73
N ILE A 248 3.20 13.94 21.43
CA ILE A 248 3.71 14.95 20.50
C ILE A 248 4.74 15.85 21.21
N SER A 249 4.47 16.25 22.45
CA SER A 249 5.40 17.00 23.30
C SER A 249 6.60 16.14 23.69
N ALA A 250 6.41 14.83 23.87
CA ALA A 250 7.49 13.88 24.06
C ALA A 250 8.28 13.53 22.79
N ILE A 251 8.00 14.10 21.61
CA ILE A 251 8.83 13.84 20.41
C ILE A 251 10.29 14.25 20.64
N GLU A 252 10.48 15.35 21.36
CA GLU A 252 11.80 15.87 21.69
C GLU A 252 12.53 14.99 22.73
N SER A 253 11.78 14.37 23.65
CA SER A 253 12.32 13.50 24.70
C SER A 253 12.48 12.02 24.28
N ASP A 254 11.60 11.49 23.42
CA ASP A 254 11.61 10.11 22.88
C ASP A 254 12.33 10.01 21.51
N ARG A 255 12.87 11.13 21.01
CA ARG A 255 13.63 11.23 19.74
C ARG A 255 12.93 10.52 18.56
N GLY A 256 11.62 10.65 18.49
CA GLY A 256 10.81 10.00 17.45
C GLY A 256 10.64 8.49 17.62
N SER A 257 10.58 7.99 18.85
CA SER A 257 10.42 6.56 19.21
C SER A 257 11.68 5.72 19.02
N GLY A 258 12.84 6.29 19.40
CA GLY A 258 14.15 5.63 19.32
C GLY A 258 14.72 5.49 17.89
N ARG A 259 14.19 6.23 16.92
CA ARG A 259 14.59 6.12 15.50
C ARG A 259 15.98 6.66 15.21
N ASP A 260 16.47 7.59 16.03
CA ASP A 260 17.83 8.09 15.94
C ASP A 260 18.86 6.96 16.08
N HIS A 261 18.63 6.06 17.04
CA HIS A 261 19.45 4.87 17.24
C HIS A 261 19.32 3.88 16.07
N VAL A 262 18.08 3.56 15.66
CA VAL A 262 17.82 2.64 14.54
C VAL A 262 18.44 3.12 13.23
N TRP A 263 18.30 4.41 12.91
CA TRP A 263 18.88 4.98 11.67
C TRP A 263 20.40 5.06 11.74
N LYS A 264 20.97 5.40 12.89
CA LYS A 264 22.42 5.40 13.07
C LYS A 264 23.00 4.00 12.86
N ASP A 265 22.38 2.98 13.43
CA ASP A 265 22.83 1.59 13.24
C ASP A 265 22.62 1.11 11.80
N SER A 266 21.51 1.50 11.18
CA SER A 266 21.27 1.23 9.75
C SER A 266 22.36 1.83 8.87
N LEU A 267 22.74 3.09 9.12
CA LEU A 267 23.82 3.76 8.39
C LEU A 267 25.19 3.12 8.68
N ASN A 268 25.48 2.79 9.94
CA ASN A 268 26.70 2.07 10.32
C ASN A 268 26.79 0.71 9.62
N ALA A 269 25.67 -0.01 9.49
CA ALA A 269 25.63 -1.30 8.79
C ALA A 269 25.93 -1.16 7.29
N ILE A 270 25.51 -0.04 6.69
CA ILE A 270 25.83 0.29 5.28
C ILE A 270 27.30 0.68 5.15
N GLU A 271 27.82 1.54 6.04
CA GLU A 271 29.20 2.03 6.00
C GLU A 271 30.23 0.93 6.23
N ASN A 272 29.92 -0.04 7.11
CA ASN A 272 30.79 -1.17 7.40
C ASN A 272 30.57 -2.37 6.47
N GLY A 273 29.60 -2.29 5.56
CA GLY A 273 29.30 -3.34 4.59
C GLY A 273 30.41 -3.51 3.57
N ASN A 274 30.70 -4.75 3.17
CA ASN A 274 31.64 -5.01 2.10
C ASN A 274 31.05 -4.60 0.72
N ILE A 275 31.88 -4.55 -0.32
CA ILE A 275 31.45 -4.11 -1.66
C ILE A 275 30.27 -4.92 -2.24
N LEU A 276 30.20 -6.22 -1.95
CA LEU A 276 29.10 -7.06 -2.41
C LEU A 276 27.80 -6.74 -1.67
N GLU A 277 27.88 -6.51 -0.36
CA GLU A 277 26.74 -6.08 0.47
C GLU A 277 26.25 -4.69 0.07
N ILE A 278 27.14 -3.77 -0.31
CA ILE A 278 26.74 -2.44 -0.80
C ILE A 278 25.98 -2.57 -2.13
N ILE A 279 26.45 -3.40 -3.05
CA ILE A 279 25.86 -3.52 -4.38
C ILE A 279 24.55 -4.31 -4.34
N PHE A 280 24.56 -5.48 -3.70
CA PHE A 280 23.48 -6.45 -3.77
C PHE A 280 22.68 -6.56 -2.46
N GLY A 281 23.14 -5.95 -1.37
CA GLY A 281 22.50 -6.04 -0.07
C GLY A 281 22.92 -7.28 0.70
N SER A 282 22.43 -7.33 1.93
CA SER A 282 22.77 -8.35 2.93
C SER A 282 21.74 -9.46 3.03
N GLY A 283 20.68 -9.39 2.21
CA GLY A 283 19.61 -10.37 2.17
C GLY A 283 18.32 -9.91 2.83
N VAL A 284 17.28 -10.67 2.58
CA VAL A 284 15.91 -10.39 3.05
C VAL A 284 15.86 -10.44 4.57
N ASP A 285 15.17 -9.49 5.19
CA ASP A 285 15.04 -9.32 6.64
C ASP A 285 16.38 -9.06 7.38
N SER A 286 17.49 -8.87 6.66
CA SER A 286 18.80 -8.61 7.27
C SER A 286 18.83 -7.33 8.12
N THR A 287 17.92 -6.39 7.85
CA THR A 287 17.68 -5.20 8.68
C THR A 287 17.39 -5.57 10.14
N TRP A 288 16.65 -6.65 10.39
CA TRP A 288 16.33 -7.09 11.75
C TRP A 288 17.59 -7.43 12.55
N ALA A 289 18.56 -8.10 11.94
CA ALA A 289 19.83 -8.44 12.59
C ALA A 289 20.78 -7.23 12.70
N ARG A 290 20.62 -6.22 11.83
CA ARG A 290 21.58 -5.11 11.67
C ARG A 290 21.11 -3.76 12.21
N ALA A 291 19.83 -3.62 12.57
CA ALA A 291 19.22 -2.39 13.06
C ALA A 291 18.37 -2.65 14.32
N HIS A 292 19.02 -2.98 15.43
CA HIS A 292 18.38 -3.11 16.75
C HIS A 292 17.18 -4.09 16.84
N HIS A 293 17.20 -5.22 16.13
CA HIS A 293 16.06 -6.16 16.15
C HIS A 293 14.75 -5.51 15.71
N THR A 294 14.83 -4.56 14.78
CA THR A 294 13.69 -3.94 14.12
C THR A 294 14.04 -3.63 12.66
N THR A 295 13.05 -3.28 11.86
CA THR A 295 13.26 -2.68 10.54
C THR A 295 13.73 -1.23 10.69
N SER A 296 14.33 -0.64 9.64
CA SER A 296 14.82 0.75 9.71
C SER A 296 13.70 1.79 9.79
N HIS A 297 12.42 1.38 9.67
CA HIS A 297 11.27 2.27 9.64
C HIS A 297 11.42 3.36 8.57
N ASN A 298 12.02 2.96 7.46
CA ASN A 298 12.29 3.80 6.32
C ASN A 298 12.58 2.89 5.11
N ASP A 299 11.72 2.95 4.09
CA ASP A 299 11.85 2.11 2.89
C ASP A 299 13.24 2.21 2.26
N PHE A 300 13.84 3.40 2.20
CA PHE A 300 15.14 3.59 1.56
C PHE A 300 16.26 2.87 2.32
N LEU A 301 16.33 3.04 3.65
CA LEU A 301 17.34 2.38 4.47
C LEU A 301 17.15 0.86 4.47
N THR A 302 15.92 0.39 4.66
CA THR A 302 15.58 -1.03 4.65
C THR A 302 15.93 -1.67 3.29
N LEU A 303 15.58 -1.02 2.17
CA LEU A 303 15.91 -1.51 0.84
C LEU A 303 17.40 -1.53 0.56
N PHE A 304 18.16 -0.54 1.06
CA PHE A 304 19.61 -0.52 0.90
C PHE A 304 20.24 -1.68 1.65
N ILE A 305 19.87 -1.89 2.91
CA ILE A 305 20.45 -2.96 3.73
C ILE A 305 20.11 -4.34 3.14
N GLU A 306 18.85 -4.55 2.74
CA GLU A 306 18.39 -5.86 2.30
C GLU A 306 18.76 -6.19 0.85
N PHE A 307 18.68 -5.21 -0.04
CA PHE A 307 18.80 -5.40 -1.49
C PHE A 307 19.87 -4.53 -2.17
N GLY A 308 20.61 -3.74 -1.40
CA GLY A 308 21.73 -2.93 -1.87
C GLY A 308 21.32 -1.81 -2.82
N LEU A 309 22.31 -1.30 -3.56
CA LEU A 309 22.11 -0.32 -4.61
C LEU A 309 21.13 -0.80 -5.68
N VAL A 310 21.11 -2.10 -6.00
CA VAL A 310 20.14 -2.68 -6.96
C VAL A 310 18.71 -2.41 -6.49
N GLY A 311 18.42 -2.68 -5.21
CA GLY A 311 17.09 -2.47 -4.67
C GLY A 311 16.66 -1.00 -4.68
N VAL A 312 17.58 -0.12 -4.28
CA VAL A 312 17.37 1.34 -4.27
C VAL A 312 17.11 1.89 -5.67
N ILE A 313 17.86 1.44 -6.68
CA ILE A 313 17.66 1.85 -8.07
C ILE A 313 16.27 1.45 -8.56
N LEU A 314 15.81 0.24 -8.25
CA LEU A 314 14.48 -0.25 -8.62
C LEU A 314 13.37 0.57 -7.94
N TYR A 315 13.57 0.94 -6.68
CA TYR A 315 12.67 1.84 -5.95
C TYR A 315 12.58 3.23 -6.59
N PHE A 316 13.70 3.81 -7.03
CA PHE A 316 13.68 5.07 -7.78
C PHE A 316 12.98 4.94 -9.14
N ILE A 317 13.16 3.83 -9.86
CA ILE A 317 12.45 3.57 -11.11
C ILE A 317 10.93 3.50 -10.87
N PHE A 318 10.51 2.86 -9.78
CA PHE A 318 9.10 2.80 -9.36
C PHE A 318 8.54 4.20 -9.08
N TRP A 319 9.26 5.04 -8.34
CA TRP A 319 8.89 6.46 -8.12
C TRP A 319 8.76 7.24 -9.42
N ILE A 320 9.75 7.12 -10.32
CA ILE A 320 9.72 7.76 -11.64
C ILE A 320 8.49 7.30 -12.44
N HIS A 321 8.15 6.01 -12.37
CA HIS A 321 6.95 5.49 -13.03
C HIS A 321 5.68 6.12 -12.47
N ILE A 322 5.50 6.17 -11.15
CA ILE A 322 4.29 6.74 -10.53
C ILE A 322 4.15 8.23 -10.87
N ILE A 323 5.26 8.98 -10.85
CA ILE A 323 5.24 10.39 -11.26
C ILE A 323 4.82 10.52 -12.72
N LYS A 324 5.35 9.69 -13.63
CA LYS A 324 4.92 9.66 -15.04
C LYS A 324 3.44 9.28 -15.18
N LEU A 325 2.95 8.34 -14.36
CA LEU A 325 1.55 7.94 -14.34
C LEU A 325 0.67 9.12 -13.89
N TYR A 326 1.03 9.83 -12.82
CA TYR A 326 0.35 11.05 -12.37
C TYR A 326 0.30 12.13 -13.45
N LEU A 327 1.43 12.43 -14.08
CA LEU A 327 1.50 13.45 -15.13
C LEU A 327 0.61 13.09 -16.32
N PHE A 328 0.48 11.80 -16.64
CA PHE A 328 -0.41 11.31 -17.68
C PHE A 328 -1.87 11.39 -17.26
N THR A 329 -2.23 10.88 -16.07
CA THR A 329 -3.62 10.87 -15.58
C THR A 329 -4.16 12.28 -15.42
N ARG A 330 -3.37 13.21 -14.89
CA ARG A 330 -3.74 14.63 -14.78
C ARG A 330 -4.18 15.25 -16.10
N LYS A 331 -3.55 14.84 -17.22
CA LYS A 331 -3.83 15.41 -18.54
C LYS A 331 -4.88 14.65 -19.34
N ARG A 332 -5.01 13.33 -19.14
CA ARG A 332 -5.75 12.45 -20.06
C ARG A 332 -6.85 11.63 -19.40
N THR A 333 -6.75 11.37 -18.10
CA THR A 333 -7.72 10.58 -17.32
C THR A 333 -7.90 11.19 -15.93
N PRO A 334 -8.45 12.41 -15.85
CA PRO A 334 -8.59 13.15 -14.60
C PRO A 334 -9.39 12.39 -13.53
N GLU A 335 -10.27 11.47 -13.94
CA GLU A 335 -11.04 10.60 -13.04
C GLU A 335 -10.18 9.68 -12.17
N TYR A 336 -8.93 9.39 -12.55
CA TYR A 336 -8.01 8.53 -11.78
C TYR A 336 -6.95 9.31 -10.99
N VAL A 337 -6.92 10.64 -11.11
CA VAL A 337 -5.87 11.49 -10.51
C VAL A 337 -5.83 11.31 -8.99
N MET A 338 -7.00 11.33 -8.34
CA MET A 338 -7.07 11.20 -6.88
C MET A 338 -6.58 9.84 -6.37
N SER A 339 -6.82 8.75 -7.11
CA SER A 339 -6.25 7.44 -6.78
C SER A 339 -4.73 7.44 -6.84
N VAL A 340 -4.14 8.09 -7.85
CA VAL A 340 -2.68 8.18 -7.97
C VAL A 340 -2.07 9.09 -6.91
N ILE A 341 -2.68 10.26 -6.66
CA ILE A 341 -2.25 11.17 -5.59
C ILE A 341 -2.29 10.48 -4.23
N ALA A 342 -3.39 9.79 -3.92
CA ALA A 342 -3.51 9.09 -2.65
C ALA A 342 -2.43 8.00 -2.48
N SER A 343 -2.12 7.27 -3.56
CA SER A 343 -1.01 6.31 -3.58
C SER A 343 0.33 6.99 -3.29
N ILE A 344 0.61 8.14 -3.93
CA ILE A 344 1.83 8.92 -3.71
C ILE A 344 1.94 9.40 -2.26
N VAL A 345 0.87 9.94 -1.69
CA VAL A 345 0.88 10.44 -0.31
C VAL A 345 1.17 9.31 0.67
N ILE A 346 0.51 8.15 0.51
CA ILE A 346 0.76 7.00 1.38
C ILE A 346 2.20 6.50 1.21
N LEU A 347 2.68 6.40 -0.03
CA LEU A 347 4.07 6.00 -0.30
C LEU A 347 5.09 6.94 0.31
N LEU A 348 4.86 8.24 0.20
CA LEU A 348 5.76 9.25 0.73
C LEU A 348 5.75 9.24 2.26
N VAL A 349 4.56 9.29 2.87
CA VAL A 349 4.44 9.42 4.32
C VAL A 349 4.77 8.10 5.00
N VAL A 350 4.07 7.02 4.66
CA VAL A 350 4.26 5.72 5.33
C VAL A 350 5.60 5.10 4.97
N GLY A 351 6.10 5.26 3.74
CA GLY A 351 7.42 4.76 3.35
C GLY A 351 8.60 5.54 3.95
N SER A 352 8.43 6.82 4.31
CA SER A 352 9.51 7.60 4.93
C SER A 352 9.66 7.36 6.43
N VAL A 353 8.56 7.02 7.11
CA VAL A 353 8.51 6.86 8.58
C VAL A 353 8.02 5.48 9.02
N GLY A 354 8.10 4.52 8.11
CA GLY A 354 7.74 3.11 8.26
C GLY A 354 8.32 2.34 7.08
N ASP A 355 7.92 1.08 6.96
CA ASP A 355 8.43 0.15 5.96
C ASP A 355 7.28 -0.27 5.05
N LEU A 356 6.78 0.63 4.21
CA LEU A 356 5.63 0.32 3.35
C LEU A 356 6.01 -0.64 2.23
N PHE A 357 7.11 -0.37 1.53
CA PHE A 357 7.53 -1.13 0.35
C PHE A 357 7.98 -2.55 0.73
N THR A 358 8.57 -2.70 1.91
CA THR A 358 8.93 -4.00 2.50
C THR A 358 7.88 -4.54 3.47
N SER A 359 6.77 -3.80 3.71
CA SER A 359 5.57 -4.38 4.32
C SER A 359 4.71 -5.05 3.26
N TYR A 360 5.07 -6.29 3.00
CA TYR A 360 4.48 -7.18 2.02
C TYR A 360 2.99 -7.51 2.25
N ALA A 361 2.39 -7.05 3.35
CA ALA A 361 1.06 -7.47 3.77
C ALA A 361 -0.08 -6.51 3.34
N TYR A 362 0.21 -5.23 3.13
CA TYR A 362 -0.80 -4.24 2.70
C TYR A 362 -0.39 -3.41 1.47
N PHE A 363 0.90 -3.34 1.14
CA PHE A 363 1.36 -2.73 -0.11
C PHE A 363 0.72 -3.32 -1.40
N PRO A 364 0.34 -4.61 -1.45
CA PRO A 364 -0.40 -5.17 -2.58
C PRO A 364 -1.70 -4.42 -2.94
N PHE A 365 -2.34 -3.74 -1.99
CA PHE A 365 -3.58 -3.00 -2.27
C PHE A 365 -3.32 -1.74 -3.08
N ILE A 366 -2.22 -1.04 -2.80
CA ILE A 366 -1.76 0.11 -3.60
C ILE A 366 -1.39 -0.36 -4.99
N THR A 367 -0.63 -1.45 -5.11
CA THR A 367 -0.18 -1.95 -6.42
C THR A 367 -1.34 -2.51 -7.27
N ALA A 368 -2.40 -3.04 -6.65
CA ALA A 368 -3.64 -3.38 -7.35
C ALA A 368 -4.27 -2.14 -8.00
N VAL A 369 -4.36 -1.03 -7.26
CA VAL A 369 -4.88 0.25 -7.77
C VAL A 369 -4.00 0.80 -8.89
N LEU A 370 -2.67 0.81 -8.70
CA LEU A 370 -1.73 1.29 -9.72
C LEU A 370 -1.81 0.44 -11.00
N GLY A 371 -1.88 -0.89 -10.87
CA GLY A 371 -2.03 -1.81 -12.00
C GLY A 371 -3.32 -1.55 -12.79
N TYR A 372 -4.43 -1.29 -12.09
CA TYR A 372 -5.69 -0.93 -12.73
C TYR A 372 -5.59 0.41 -13.48
N VAL A 373 -5.05 1.45 -12.85
CA VAL A 373 -4.93 2.79 -13.46
C VAL A 373 -3.99 2.77 -14.66
N ASP A 374 -2.83 2.11 -14.57
CA ASP A 374 -1.88 1.99 -15.69
C ASP A 374 -2.52 1.24 -16.87
N ALA A 375 -3.29 0.18 -16.61
CA ALA A 375 -4.02 -0.53 -17.66
C ALA A 375 -5.05 0.36 -18.38
N LYS A 376 -5.80 1.19 -17.63
CA LYS A 376 -6.73 2.16 -18.24
C LYS A 376 -5.97 3.20 -19.08
N CYS A 377 -4.84 3.71 -18.59
CA CYS A 377 -4.01 4.65 -19.32
C CYS A 377 -3.45 4.07 -20.63
N ILE A 378 -2.96 2.83 -20.60
CA ILE A 378 -2.41 2.15 -21.78
C ILE A 378 -3.49 1.82 -22.81
N SER A 379 -4.68 1.40 -22.37
CA SER A 379 -5.79 1.13 -23.31
C SER A 379 -6.20 2.38 -24.09
N LEU A 380 -6.20 3.55 -23.44
CA LEU A 380 -6.43 4.83 -24.12
C LEU A 380 -5.33 5.17 -25.13
N ARG A 381 -4.04 5.05 -24.75
CA ARG A 381 -2.91 5.33 -25.67
C ARG A 381 -2.99 4.50 -26.95
N ARG A 382 -3.38 3.22 -26.85
CA ARG A 382 -3.55 2.34 -28.02
C ARG A 382 -4.70 2.76 -28.92
N ASN A 383 -5.83 3.16 -28.34
CA ASN A 383 -6.98 3.62 -29.12
C ASN A 383 -6.68 4.93 -29.88
N TYR A 384 -5.80 5.79 -29.38
CA TYR A 384 -5.33 6.98 -30.10
C TYR A 384 -4.39 6.63 -31.26
N LEU A 385 -3.47 5.68 -31.07
CA LEU A 385 -2.50 5.28 -32.11
C LEU A 385 -3.10 4.45 -33.25
N CYS A 386 -4.30 3.88 -33.09
CA CYS A 386 -5.01 3.18 -34.16
C CYS A 386 -6.05 4.06 -34.88
N LYS A 387 -6.23 5.32 -34.45
CA LYS A 387 -7.16 6.29 -35.07
C LYS A 387 -6.45 7.35 -35.93
N ASN A 388 -5.13 7.40 -35.86
CA ASN A 388 -4.24 8.13 -36.77
C ASN A 388 -3.44 7.09 -37.56
#